data_AF-A0A8I1PC32-F1
#
_entry.id   AF-A0A8I1PC32-F1
#
_cell.length_a   1.000
_cell.length_b   1.000
_cell.length_c   1.000
_cell.angle_alpha   90.00
_cell.angle_beta   90.00
_cell.angle_gamma   90.00
#
_symmetry.space_group_name_H-M   'P 1'
#
loop_
_entity.id
_entity.type
_entity.pdbx_description
1 polymer ?
#
loop_
_entity_poly.entity_id
_entity_poly.type
_entity_poly.pdbx_seq_one_letter_code
_entity_poly.pdbx_strand_id
1 'polypeptide(L)'
;MATNAGAAIRLTTSAERYAKANGLETALMRARLGATVATGDLVTIEAEGRRHDFSVTQRRWIVSANATHLELTLDHPARRGG
;
A
#
# COMPACT_ATOMS: atom_id res chain seq x y z
N MET A 1 -20.52 4.38 -14.31
CA MET A 1 -20.11 4.12 -12.91
C MET A 1 -18.67 3.67 -12.94
N ALA A 2 -17.73 4.46 -12.41
CA ALA A 2 -16.35 4.01 -12.27
C ALA A 2 -16.29 3.07 -11.07
N THR A 3 -16.16 1.77 -11.33
CA THR A 3 -15.67 0.83 -10.33
C THR A 3 -14.29 1.31 -9.94
N ASN A 4 -14.17 1.98 -8.78
CA ASN A 4 -12.87 2.37 -8.23
C ASN A 4 -12.12 1.08 -7.87
N ALA A 5 -11.42 0.50 -8.84
CA ALA A 5 -10.34 -0.42 -8.57
C ALA A 5 -9.35 0.35 -7.69
N GLY A 6 -9.25 -0.03 -6.42
CA GLY A 6 -8.31 0.59 -5.48
C GLY A 6 -6.89 0.57 -6.04
N ALA A 7 -6.02 1.43 -5.49
CA ALA A 7 -4.65 1.54 -5.96
C ALA A 7 -3.93 0.19 -5.99
N ALA A 8 -3.12 -0.04 -7.03
CA ALA A 8 -2.14 -1.10 -7.03
C ALA A 8 -1.13 -0.85 -5.89
N ILE A 9 -0.83 -1.88 -5.11
CA ILE A 9 0.11 -1.79 -4.00
C ILE A 9 1.42 -2.43 -4.41
N ARG A 10 2.50 -1.65 -4.31
CA ARG A 10 3.87 -2.11 -4.39
C ARG A 10 4.50 -2.05 -2.99
N LEU A 11 5.34 -3.01 -2.66
CA LEU A 11 6.09 -3.02 -1.42
C LEU A 11 7.57 -2.69 -1.69
N THR A 12 8.23 -2.03 -0.75
CA THR A 12 9.71 -2.02 -0.71
C THR A 12 10.22 -3.40 -0.32
N THR A 13 11.48 -3.72 -0.61
CA THR A 13 12.08 -5.02 -0.24
C THR A 13 12.00 -5.30 1.27
N SER A 14 12.13 -4.28 2.12
CA SER A 14 11.95 -4.42 3.57
C SER A 14 10.49 -4.69 3.94
N ALA A 15 9.53 -4.01 3.31
CA ALA A 15 8.11 -4.27 3.50
C ALA A 15 7.68 -5.66 3.00
N GLU A 16 8.21 -6.14 1.88
CA GLU A 16 7.96 -7.50 1.37
C GLU A 16 8.43 -8.55 2.37
N ARG A 17 9.67 -8.42 2.86
CA ARG A 17 10.25 -9.33 3.85
C ARG A 17 9.42 -9.35 5.13
N TYR A 18 9.01 -8.17 5.60
CA TYR A 18 8.19 -8.05 6.80
C TYR A 18 6.81 -8.65 6.62
N ALA A 19 6.13 -8.35 5.50
CA ALA A 19 4.81 -8.88 5.19
C ALA A 19 4.82 -10.40 5.17
N LYS A 20 5.82 -11.00 4.49
CA LYS A 20 6.01 -12.45 4.44
C LYS A 20 6.26 -13.07 5.82
N ALA A 21 7.08 -12.43 6.64
CA ALA A 21 7.37 -12.92 7.99
C ALA A 21 6.15 -12.87 8.94
N ASN A 22 5.11 -12.09 8.60
CA ASN A 22 3.91 -11.90 9.42
C ASN A 22 2.62 -12.35 8.71
N GLY A 23 2.71 -13.07 7.58
CA GLY A 23 1.55 -13.59 6.85
C GLY A 23 0.58 -12.53 6.30
N LEU A 24 1.08 -11.34 5.98
CA LEU A 24 0.25 -10.18 5.62
C LEU A 24 -0.11 -10.09 4.13
N GLU A 25 0.41 -10.99 3.29
CA GLU A 25 0.28 -10.90 1.83
C GLU A 25 -1.19 -10.89 1.38
N THR A 26 -2.02 -11.76 1.97
CA THR A 26 -3.44 -11.83 1.63
C THR A 26 -4.18 -10.54 2.03
N ALA A 27 -3.86 -9.95 3.18
CA ALA A 27 -4.47 -8.70 3.63
C ALA A 27 -4.08 -7.54 2.70
N LEU A 28 -2.80 -7.46 2.32
CA LEU A 28 -2.29 -6.45 1.39
C LEU A 28 -2.89 -6.60 -0.02
N MET A 29 -3.07 -7.82 -0.53
CA MET A 29 -3.73 -8.05 -1.83
C MET A 29 -5.21 -7.64 -1.84
N ARG A 30 -5.89 -7.74 -0.69
CA ARG A 30 -7.29 -7.34 -0.52
C ARG A 30 -7.47 -5.85 -0.24
N ALA A 31 -6.41 -5.14 0.16
CA ALA A 31 -6.49 -3.72 0.43
C ALA A 31 -6.92 -2.95 -0.82
N ARG A 32 -7.84 -2.00 -0.63
CA ARG A 32 -8.37 -1.12 -1.67
C ARG A 32 -8.19 0.32 -1.23
N LEU A 33 -6.97 0.82 -1.40
CA LEU A 33 -6.61 2.18 -1.04
C LEU A 33 -7.16 3.16 -2.09
N GLY A 34 -7.81 4.23 -1.62
CA GLY A 34 -8.49 5.20 -2.46
C GLY A 34 -7.55 6.25 -3.07
N ALA A 35 -8.06 7.02 -4.04
CA ALA A 35 -7.31 8.07 -4.72
C ALA A 35 -6.93 9.27 -3.84
N THR A 36 -7.44 9.35 -2.60
CA THR A 36 -7.09 10.41 -1.65
C THR A 36 -5.82 10.11 -0.85
N VAL A 37 -5.32 8.87 -0.87
CA VAL A 37 -4.11 8.47 -0.12
C VAL A 37 -2.88 9.21 -0.66
N ALA A 38 -2.12 9.82 0.24
CA ALA A 38 -0.94 10.63 -0.06
C ALA A 38 0.36 9.98 0.43
N THR A 39 1.48 10.46 -0.09
CA THR A 39 2.79 10.13 0.49
C THR A 39 2.87 10.67 1.92
N GLY A 40 3.40 9.86 2.84
CA GLY A 40 3.44 10.16 4.27
C GLY A 40 2.29 9.54 5.06
N ASP A 41 1.19 9.15 4.40
CA ASP A 41 0.09 8.46 5.07
C ASP A 41 0.54 7.12 5.66
N LEU A 42 -0.05 6.76 6.80
CA LEU A 42 0.12 5.46 7.42
C LEU A 42 -1.01 4.53 6.99
N VAL A 43 -0.64 3.32 6.59
CA VAL A 43 -1.54 2.20 6.31
C VAL A 43 -1.32 1.15 7.39
N THR A 44 -2.30 1.01 8.27
CA THR A 44 -2.30 -0.03 9.31
C THR A 44 -3.07 -1.24 8.82
N ILE A 45 -2.41 -2.41 8.83
CA ILE A 45 -3.06 -3.70 8.63
C ILE A 45 -3.31 -4.34 10.00
N GLU A 46 -4.56 -4.69 10.28
CA GLU A 46 -4.94 -5.46 11.46
C GLU A 46 -5.03 -6.95 11.09
N ALA A 47 -4.13 -7.76 11.65
CA ALA A 47 -4.07 -9.21 11.41
C ALA A 47 -3.66 -9.93 12.69
N GLU A 48 -4.31 -11.07 12.97
CA GLU A 48 -3.99 -11.92 14.14
C GLU A 48 -3.94 -11.16 15.49
N GLY A 49 -4.81 -10.16 15.66
CA GLY A 49 -4.87 -9.34 16.87
C GLY A 49 -3.72 -8.33 17.01
N ARG A 50 -2.92 -8.12 15.97
CA ARG A 50 -1.80 -7.18 15.92
C ARG A 50 -2.01 -6.11 14.85
N ARG A 51 -1.37 -4.96 15.06
CA ARG A 51 -1.31 -3.85 14.11
C ARG A 51 0.05 -3.81 13.44
N HIS A 52 0.03 -3.68 12.12
CA HIS A 52 1.21 -3.62 11.27
C HIS A 52 1.17 -2.34 10.45
N ASP A 53 2.01 -1.37 10.81
CA ASP A 53 2.03 -0.07 10.16
C ASP A 53 3.01 -0.05 8.99
N PHE A 54 2.55 0.49 7.86
CA PHE A 54 3.33 0.78 6.68
C PHE A 54 3.19 2.27 6.34
N SER A 55 4.25 2.88 5.82
CA SER A 55 4.19 4.26 5.31
C SER A 55 4.06 4.27 3.79
N VAL A 56 3.17 5.09 3.24
CA VAL A 56 3.13 5.36 1.80
C VAL A 56 4.32 6.24 1.44
N THR A 57 5.31 5.68 0.75
CA THR A 57 6.55 6.41 0.40
C THR A 57 6.52 7.00 -1.00
N GLN A 58 5.68 6.46 -1.88
CA GLN A 58 5.54 6.97 -3.24
C GLN A 58 4.09 6.83 -3.71
N ARG A 59 3.60 7.89 -4.35
CA ARG A 59 2.34 7.93 -5.08
C ARG A 59 2.61 8.16 -6.55
N ARG A 60 2.14 7.26 -7.42
CA ARG A 60 2.37 7.35 -8.87
C ARG A 60 1.08 7.08 -9.64
N TRP A 61 0.73 8.00 -10.54
CA TRP A 61 -0.23 7.70 -11.61
C TRP A 61 0.52 7.06 -12.78
N ILE A 62 0.03 5.92 -13.26
CA ILE A 62 0.55 5.24 -14.43
C ILE A 62 -0.50 5.38 -15.52
N VAL A 63 -0.11 6.04 -16.61
CA VAL A 63 -0.92 6.23 -17.81
C VAL A 63 -0.44 5.25 -18.88
N SER A 64 -1.35 4.41 -19.37
CA SER A 64 -1.13 3.52 -20.50
C SER A 64 -2.12 3.83 -21.62
N ALA A 65 -1.96 3.19 -22.78
CA ALA A 65 -2.80 3.43 -23.96
C ALA A 65 -4.32 3.31 -23.67
N ASN A 66 -4.71 2.44 -22.72
CA ASN A 66 -6.11 2.10 -22.47
C ASN A 66 -6.58 2.43 -21.05
N ALA A 67 -5.70 2.87 -20.14
CA ALA A 67 -6.06 3.06 -18.75
C ALA A 67 -5.14 4.05 -18.02
N THR A 68 -5.70 4.70 -17.01
CA THR A 68 -4.92 5.37 -15.96
C THR A 68 -5.16 4.64 -14.66
N HIS A 69 -4.10 4.26 -13.95
CA HIS A 69 -4.20 3.59 -12.66
C HIS A 69 -3.26 4.21 -11.62
N LEU A 70 -3.68 4.14 -10.36
CA LEU A 70 -2.89 4.60 -9.24
C LEU A 70 -2.06 3.44 -8.70
N GLU A 71 -0.76 3.68 -8.50
CA GLU A 71 0.15 2.79 -7.77
C GLU A 71 0.65 3.51 -6.52
N LEU A 72 0.62 2.80 -5.38
CA LEU A 72 1.14 3.24 -4.10
C LEU A 72 2.26 2.31 -3.65
N THR A 73 3.40 2.88 -3.27
CA THR A 73 4.49 2.12 -2.66
C THR A 73 4.39 2.21 -1.14
N LEU A 74 4.35 1.06 -0.47
CA LEU A 74 4.38 0.94 0.98
C LEU A 74 5.75 0.50 1.47
N ASP A 75 6.24 1.12 2.53
CA ASP A 75 7.49 0.78 3.21
C ASP A 75 7.25 0.36 4.66
N HIS A 76 8.16 -0.48 5.18
CA HIS A 76 8.21 -0.91 6.57
C HIS A 76 9.69 -1.00 7.03
N PRO A 77 10.04 -0.57 8.26
CA PRO A 77 9.17 0.08 9.24
C PRO A 77 8.63 1.41 8.72
N ALA A 78 7.42 1.78 9.15
CA ALA A 78 6.84 3.07 8.80
C ALA A 78 7.78 4.18 9.30
N ARG A 79 8.55 4.76 8.39
CA ARG A 79 9.41 5.89 8.72
C ARG A 79 8.48 7.07 8.97
N ARG A 80 8.37 7.50 10.23
CA ARG A 80 7.73 8.78 10.53
C ARG A 80 8.51 9.84 9.77
N GLY A 81 7.85 10.52 8.84
CA GLY A 81 8.43 11.68 8.18
C GLY A 81 8.90 12.65 9.26
N GLY A 82 10.12 13.15 9.12
CA GLY A 82 10.63 14.27 9.92
C GLY A 82 9.92 15.57 9.59
#